data_AF-A0AAW0LSB1-F1
#
_entry.id   AF-A0AAW0LSB1-F1
#
_cell.length_a   1.000
_cell.length_b   1.000
_cell.length_c   1.000
_cell.angle_alpha   90.00
_cell.angle_beta   90.00
_cell.angle_gamma   90.00
#
_symmetry.space_group_name_H-M   'P 1'
#
loop_
_entity.id
_entity.type
_entity.pdbx_description
1 polymer ?
#
loop_
_entity_poly.entity_id
_entity_poly.type
_entity_poly.pdbx_seq_one_letter_code
_entity_poly.pdbx_strand_id
1 'polypeptide(L)'
;LFSGKIPYEISQLSSLVSLDLSYNDLLIKTLVWKRIVDNLTLLRELLLDGTNMSSIRPNSLTNLSFSLTTLSLHDCDLRNNSSLKFLDLSWISFSRELPNSISSLKSLKHLNLEYRKFTRSIPTLLGSLT
;
A
#
# COMPACT_ATOMS: atom_id res chain seq x y z
N LEU A 1 -8.61 -9.73 -17.74
CA LEU A 1 -8.89 -9.49 -16.31
C LEU A 1 -8.57 -10.77 -15.57
N PHE A 2 -7.65 -10.71 -14.59
CA PHE A 2 -7.50 -11.81 -13.63
C PHE A 2 -8.50 -11.59 -12.49
N SER A 3 -9.15 -12.66 -12.06
CA SER A 3 -10.10 -12.64 -10.95
C SER A 3 -9.84 -13.80 -9.99
N GLY A 4 -10.24 -13.63 -8.74
CA GLY A 4 -10.13 -14.66 -7.71
C GLY A 4 -9.09 -14.38 -6.63
N LYS A 5 -8.56 -15.44 -6.03
CA LYS A 5 -7.63 -15.33 -4.89
C LYS A 5 -6.19 -15.33 -5.40
N ILE A 6 -5.36 -14.46 -4.85
CA ILE A 6 -3.91 -14.54 -5.07
C ILE A 6 -3.38 -15.80 -4.35
N PRO A 7 -2.66 -16.68 -5.05
CA PRO A 7 -2.07 -17.88 -4.46
C PRO A 7 -1.01 -17.51 -3.41
N TYR A 8 -0.85 -18.30 -2.36
CA TYR A 8 0.13 -18.01 -1.30
C TYR A 8 1.56 -18.22 -1.80
N GLU A 9 1.74 -19.00 -2.87
CA GLU A 9 2.97 -19.29 -3.58
C GLU A 9 3.66 -18.02 -4.10
N ILE A 10 2.92 -16.92 -4.31
CA ILE A 10 3.52 -15.62 -4.67
C ILE A 10 4.56 -15.15 -3.63
N SER A 11 4.37 -15.54 -2.37
CA SER A 11 5.30 -15.21 -1.27
C SER A 11 6.57 -16.06 -1.26
N GLN A 12 6.67 -17.06 -2.15
CA GLN A 12 7.87 -17.88 -2.33
C GLN A 12 8.85 -17.27 -3.35
N LEU A 13 8.41 -16.24 -4.09
CA LEU A 13 9.23 -15.51 -5.06
C LEU A 13 10.20 -14.55 -4.35
N SER A 14 11.06 -15.05 -3.47
CA SER A 14 11.95 -14.23 -2.61
C SER A 14 12.92 -13.33 -3.38
N SER A 15 13.17 -13.62 -4.67
CA SER A 15 13.98 -12.80 -5.57
C SER A 15 13.20 -11.71 -6.31
N LEU A 16 11.89 -11.57 -6.05
CA LEU A 16 11.04 -10.62 -6.74
C LEU A 16 11.41 -9.18 -6.35
N VAL A 17 11.65 -8.35 -7.37
CA VAL A 17 12.01 -6.93 -7.23
C VAL A 17 10.81 -6.03 -7.46
N SER A 18 9.90 -6.41 -8.37
CA SER A 18 8.73 -5.62 -8.72
C SER A 18 7.50 -6.54 -8.76
N LEU A 19 6.41 -6.09 -8.13
CA LEU A 19 5.12 -6.78 -8.08
C LEU A 19 4.01 -5.80 -8.46
N ASP A 20 3.34 -6.07 -9.58
CA ASP A 20 2.17 -5.34 -10.02
C ASP A 20 0.92 -6.25 -9.95
N LEU A 21 -0.05 -5.86 -9.13
CA LEU A 21 -1.35 -6.52 -9.00
C LEU A 21 -2.49 -5.59 -9.45
N SER A 22 -2.17 -4.43 -10.01
CA SER A 22 -3.10 -3.34 -10.31
C SER A 22 -4.19 -3.75 -11.30
N TYR A 23 -5.37 -3.15 -11.15
CA TYR A 23 -6.52 -3.29 -12.05
C TYR A 23 -6.95 -4.74 -12.29
N ASN A 24 -6.84 -5.57 -11.25
CA ASN A 24 -7.38 -6.92 -11.24
C ASN A 24 -8.45 -7.08 -10.15
N ASP A 25 -9.41 -7.97 -10.38
CA ASP A 25 -10.47 -8.31 -9.42
C ASP A 25 -9.95 -9.36 -8.43
N LEU A 26 -8.85 -9.01 -7.75
CA LEU A 26 -8.13 -9.88 -6.83
C LEU A 26 -8.53 -9.58 -5.39
N LEU A 27 -8.87 -10.65 -4.66
CA LEU A 27 -9.07 -10.57 -3.22
C LEU A 27 -7.76 -10.92 -2.49
N ILE A 28 -7.06 -9.88 -2.00
CA ILE A 28 -5.87 -10.07 -1.16
C ILE A 28 -6.31 -10.43 0.26
N LYS A 29 -6.26 -11.73 0.59
CA LYS A 29 -6.47 -12.20 1.96
C LYS A 29 -5.34 -11.75 2.88
N THR A 30 -5.67 -11.42 4.12
CA THR A 30 -4.72 -10.96 5.16
C THR A 30 -3.52 -11.90 5.34
N LEU A 31 -3.72 -13.23 5.25
CA LEU A 31 -2.64 -14.21 5.35
C LEU A 31 -1.66 -14.15 4.18
N VAL A 32 -2.16 -13.96 2.95
CA VAL A 32 -1.32 -13.84 1.75
C VAL A 32 -0.53 -12.55 1.81
N TRP A 33 -1.20 -11.45 2.18
CA TRP A 33 -0.56 -10.15 2.40
C TRP A 33 0.58 -10.23 3.42
N LYS A 34 0.33 -10.83 4.59
CA LYS A 34 1.36 -11.00 5.62
C LYS A 34 2.60 -11.71 5.07
N ARG A 35 2.41 -12.79 4.30
CA ARG A 35 3.53 -13.53 3.70
C ARG A 35 4.26 -12.73 2.63
N ILE A 36 3.55 -11.95 1.82
CA ILE A 36 4.17 -11.03 0.84
C ILE A 36 5.09 -10.05 1.58
N VAL A 37 4.57 -9.41 2.62
CA VAL A 37 5.31 -8.43 3.42
C VAL A 37 6.51 -9.06 4.13
N ASP A 38 6.35 -10.26 4.70
CA ASP A 38 7.41 -10.94 5.46
C ASP A 38 8.49 -11.57 4.56
N ASN A 39 8.13 -12.11 3.39
CA ASN A 39 9.04 -12.92 2.57
C ASN A 39 9.66 -12.20 1.37
N LEU A 40 8.98 -11.20 0.80
CA LEU A 40 9.49 -10.49 -0.38
C LEU A 40 10.44 -9.36 0.04
N THR A 41 11.51 -9.71 0.75
CA THR A 41 12.47 -8.77 1.34
C THR A 41 13.32 -8.03 0.30
N LEU A 42 13.32 -8.50 -0.95
CA LEU A 42 13.95 -7.81 -2.08
C LEU A 42 12.99 -6.93 -2.88
N LEU A 43 11.71 -6.87 -2.51
CA LEU A 43 10.74 -6.08 -3.24
C LEU A 43 11.09 -4.59 -3.15
N ARG A 44 11.18 -3.95 -4.30
CA ARG A 44 11.45 -2.52 -4.50
C ARG A 44 10.19 -1.80 -4.96
N GLU A 45 9.39 -2.45 -5.80
CA GLU A 45 8.19 -1.84 -6.38
C GLU A 45 6.96 -2.68 -6.10
N LEU A 46 5.92 -2.04 -5.56
CA LEU A 46 4.62 -2.66 -5.31
C LEU A 46 3.51 -1.76 -5.86
N LEU A 47 2.84 -2.22 -6.91
CA LEU A 47 1.72 -1.53 -7.55
C LEU A 47 0.43 -2.29 -7.27
N LEU A 48 -0.54 -1.60 -6.65
CA LEU A 48 -1.82 -2.17 -6.22
C LEU A 48 -2.99 -1.31 -6.71
N ASP A 49 -2.79 -0.51 -7.76
CA ASP A 49 -3.78 0.46 -8.20
C ASP A 49 -5.11 -0.22 -8.57
N GLY A 50 -6.24 0.34 -8.16
CA GLY A 50 -7.57 -0.22 -8.45
C GLY A 50 -7.84 -1.59 -7.80
N THR A 51 -7.06 -2.02 -6.80
CA THR A 51 -7.31 -3.27 -6.07
C THR A 51 -8.22 -3.08 -4.85
N ASN A 52 -8.99 -4.12 -4.51
CA ASN A 52 -9.81 -4.14 -3.30
C ASN A 52 -8.96 -4.50 -2.07
N MET A 53 -8.61 -3.48 -1.27
CA MET A 53 -7.76 -3.59 -0.09
C MET A 53 -8.55 -3.61 1.23
N SER A 54 -9.88 -3.75 1.18
CA SER A 54 -10.78 -3.64 2.34
C SER A 54 -10.52 -4.66 3.46
N SER A 55 -9.89 -5.80 3.14
CA SER A 55 -9.52 -6.86 4.09
C SER A 55 -8.12 -6.74 4.68
N ILE A 56 -7.31 -5.77 4.23
CA ILE A 56 -5.92 -5.62 4.67
C ILE A 56 -5.88 -4.68 5.86
N ARG A 57 -5.31 -5.17 6.98
CA ARG A 57 -5.19 -4.35 8.18
C ARG A 57 -4.15 -3.24 7.97
N PRO A 58 -4.41 -2.04 8.47
CA PRO A 58 -3.55 -0.90 8.20
C PRO A 58 -2.10 -1.03 8.71
N ASN A 59 -1.92 -1.63 9.89
CA ASN A 59 -0.61 -1.90 10.48
C ASN A 59 0.22 -2.93 9.69
N SER A 60 -0.36 -3.59 8.70
CA SER A 60 0.39 -4.48 7.82
C SER A 60 1.02 -3.71 6.64
N LEU A 61 0.58 -2.48 6.38
CA LEU A 61 1.27 -1.55 5.45
C LEU A 61 2.51 -0.94 6.11
N THR A 62 2.50 -0.75 7.43
CA THR A 62 3.68 -0.23 8.17
C THR A 62 4.82 -1.23 8.26
N ASN A 63 4.56 -2.50 7.96
CA ASN A 63 5.57 -3.56 7.93
C ASN A 63 6.15 -3.81 6.53
N LEU A 64 5.74 -3.04 5.51
CA LEU A 64 6.33 -3.14 4.18
C LEU A 64 7.85 -3.03 4.28
N SER A 65 8.56 -3.95 3.62
CA SER A 65 10.01 -4.10 3.70
C SER A 65 10.73 -2.74 3.62
N PHE A 66 11.77 -2.54 4.43
CA PHE A 66 12.68 -1.39 4.31
C PHE A 66 13.27 -1.22 2.91
N SER A 67 13.22 -2.27 2.09
CA SER A 67 13.69 -2.23 0.72
C SER A 67 12.73 -1.55 -0.25
N LEU A 68 11.47 -1.32 0.12
CA LEU A 68 10.44 -0.84 -0.80
C LEU A 68 10.72 0.63 -1.19
N THR A 69 11.00 0.85 -2.47
CA THR A 69 11.26 2.18 -3.03
C THR A 69 10.06 2.77 -3.74
N THR A 70 9.06 1.97 -4.12
CA THR A 70 7.86 2.44 -4.81
C THR A 70 6.62 1.72 -4.29
N LEU A 71 5.60 2.49 -3.91
CA LEU A 71 4.28 1.98 -3.53
C LEU A 71 3.20 2.78 -4.28
N SER A 72 2.34 2.09 -5.02
CA SER A 72 1.20 2.69 -5.72
C SER A 72 -0.12 2.12 -5.20
N LEU A 73 -1.02 3.02 -4.78
CA LEU A 73 -2.32 2.71 -4.15
C LEU A 73 -3.46 3.57 -4.74
N HIS A 74 -3.34 3.98 -6.00
CA HIS A 74 -4.37 4.77 -6.67
C HIS A 74 -5.67 3.98 -6.77
N ASP A 75 -6.81 4.61 -6.54
CA ASP A 75 -8.13 3.97 -6.61
C ASP A 75 -8.30 2.70 -5.75
N CYS A 76 -7.47 2.50 -4.72
CA CYS A 76 -7.67 1.45 -3.73
C CYS A 76 -8.81 1.82 -2.77
N ASP A 77 -9.72 0.88 -2.51
CA ASP A 77 -10.73 1.06 -1.46
C ASP A 77 -10.10 0.83 -0.07
N LEU A 78 -9.69 1.93 0.58
CA LEU A 78 -9.18 1.96 1.95
C LEU A 78 -10.29 2.30 2.97
N ARG A 79 -11.58 2.34 2.60
CA ARG A 79 -12.68 2.85 3.45
C ARG A 79 -12.90 2.06 4.74
N ASN A 80 -12.52 0.79 4.79
CA ASN A 80 -12.62 -0.05 6.00
C ASN A 80 -11.40 0.06 6.95
N ASN A 81 -10.41 0.91 6.66
CA ASN A 81 -9.22 1.11 7.50
C ASN A 81 -9.45 2.10 8.66
N SER A 82 -10.63 2.04 9.29
CA SER A 82 -11.09 2.94 10.37
C SER A 82 -10.34 2.82 11.70
N SER A 83 -9.29 1.99 11.78
CA SER A 83 -8.46 1.85 13.00
C SER A 83 -7.00 2.29 12.81
N LEU A 84 -6.59 2.65 11.58
CA LEU A 84 -5.23 3.09 11.32
C LEU A 84 -4.97 4.42 12.01
N LYS A 85 -4.05 4.46 12.97
CA LYS A 85 -3.66 5.69 13.69
C LYS A 85 -2.30 6.23 13.26
N PHE A 86 -1.43 5.38 12.73
CA PHE A 86 -0.07 5.74 12.34
C PHE A 86 0.27 5.07 11.02
N LEU A 87 0.56 5.88 9.99
CA LEU A 87 0.97 5.43 8.66
C LEU A 87 2.36 6.00 8.39
N ASP A 88 3.36 5.13 8.34
CA ASP A 88 4.70 5.50 7.95
C ASP A 88 4.91 5.23 6.46
N LEU A 89 5.10 6.33 5.75
CA LEU A 89 5.49 6.39 4.36
C LEU A 89 6.73 7.29 4.31
N SER A 90 7.70 7.12 5.19
CA SER A 90 9.04 7.68 5.01
C SER A 90 9.82 6.80 4.01
N TRP A 91 10.79 7.39 3.31
CA TRP A 91 11.75 6.68 2.43
C TRP A 91 11.22 5.94 1.18
N ILE A 92 9.92 5.74 1.01
CA ILE A 92 9.40 5.28 -0.29
C ILE A 92 9.49 6.46 -1.28
N SER A 93 9.53 6.22 -2.57
CA SER A 93 9.31 7.21 -3.62
C SER A 93 7.89 7.03 -4.14
N PHE A 94 7.12 8.11 -4.21
CA PHE A 94 5.87 8.08 -4.96
C PHE A 94 6.17 8.56 -6.37
N SER A 95 5.82 7.76 -7.38
CA SER A 95 5.91 8.17 -8.78
C SER A 95 4.90 9.26 -9.14
N ARG A 96 3.87 9.45 -8.29
CA ARG A 96 2.74 10.37 -8.45
C ARG A 96 2.43 11.09 -7.12
N GLU A 97 1.40 11.93 -7.13
CA GLU A 97 0.86 12.54 -5.91
C GLU A 97 0.37 11.45 -4.93
N LEU A 98 0.41 11.76 -3.64
CA LEU A 98 -0.17 10.91 -2.61
C LEU A 98 -1.64 10.62 -2.97
N PRO A 99 -2.12 9.37 -2.95
CA PRO A 99 -3.44 9.07 -3.49
C PRO A 99 -4.56 9.64 -2.61
N ASN A 100 -5.63 10.15 -3.23
CA ASN A 100 -6.79 10.70 -2.53
C ASN A 100 -7.46 9.68 -1.60
N SER A 101 -7.26 8.37 -1.83
CA SER A 101 -7.70 7.30 -0.95
C SER A 101 -7.14 7.41 0.47
N ILE A 102 -6.01 8.11 0.69
CA ILE A 102 -5.52 8.37 2.06
C ILE A 102 -6.53 9.18 2.88
N SER A 103 -7.34 10.04 2.26
CA SER A 103 -8.39 10.80 2.95
C SER A 103 -9.50 9.94 3.57
N SER A 104 -9.59 8.65 3.19
CA SER A 104 -10.54 7.70 3.79
C SER A 104 -10.06 7.13 5.12
N LEU A 105 -8.80 7.37 5.51
CA LEU A 105 -8.20 6.92 6.76
C LEU A 105 -8.60 7.83 7.93
N LYS A 106 -9.90 7.88 8.25
CA LYS A 106 -10.49 8.83 9.23
C LYS A 106 -9.96 8.73 10.66
N SER A 107 -9.26 7.66 11.01
CA SER A 107 -8.66 7.49 12.34
C SER A 107 -7.16 7.81 12.38
N LEU A 108 -6.58 8.23 11.25
CA LEU A 108 -5.15 8.47 11.11
C LEU A 108 -4.76 9.71 11.91
N LYS A 109 -3.86 9.53 12.88
CA LYS A 109 -3.34 10.60 13.74
C LYS A 109 -1.94 11.04 13.35
N HIS A 110 -1.18 10.13 12.75
CA HIS A 110 0.21 10.34 12.38
C HIS A 110 0.43 9.81 10.96
N LEU A 111 0.92 10.69 10.09
CA LEU A 111 1.33 10.37 8.73
C LEU A 111 2.78 10.81 8.58
N ASN A 112 3.70 9.85 8.51
CA ASN A 112 5.11 10.15 8.27
C ASN A 112 5.38 10.15 6.76
N LEU A 113 5.89 11.26 6.24
CA LEU A 113 6.25 11.46 4.83
C LEU A 113 7.69 11.99 4.71
N GLU A 114 8.54 11.76 5.71
CA GLU A 114 9.91 12.26 5.75
C GLU A 114 10.78 11.66 4.61
N TYR A 115 11.82 12.41 4.20
CA TYR A 115 12.77 12.02 3.15
C TYR A 115 12.15 11.71 1.78
N ARG A 116 11.08 12.44 1.41
CA ARG A 116 10.42 12.31 0.11
C ARG A 116 10.98 13.30 -0.91
N LYS A 117 11.27 12.82 -2.12
CA LYS A 117 11.25 13.67 -3.33
C LYS A 117 9.81 13.75 -3.83
N PHE A 118 8.98 14.56 -3.19
CA PHE A 118 7.69 14.93 -3.80
C PHE A 118 7.99 15.72 -5.07
N THR A 119 7.72 15.13 -6.23
CA THR A 119 7.79 15.84 -7.51
C THR A 119 6.51 16.64 -7.79
N ARG A 120 5.45 16.44 -6.99
CA ARG A 120 4.14 17.09 -7.10
C ARG A 120 3.54 17.44 -5.72
N SER A 121 2.48 18.25 -5.72
CA SER A 121 1.82 18.76 -4.52
C SER A 121 1.27 17.66 -3.61
N ILE A 122 1.29 17.92 -2.31
CA ILE A 122 0.53 17.16 -1.32
C ILE A 122 -0.98 17.40 -1.60
N PRO A 123 -1.84 16.37 -1.64
CA PRO A 123 -3.26 16.55 -1.93
C PRO A 123 -3.93 17.44 -0.88
N THR A 124 -4.71 18.40 -1.33
CA THR A 124 -5.52 19.29 -0.46
C THR A 124 -6.46 18.50 0.45
N LEU A 125 -6.86 17.31 0.04
CA LEU A 125 -7.70 16.37 0.79
C LEU A 125 -7.06 15.82 2.07
N LEU A 126 -5.76 15.98 2.31
CA LEU A 126 -5.18 15.69 3.64
C LEU A 126 -5.81 16.55 4.75
N GLY A 127 -6.30 17.75 4.42
CA GLY A 127 -7.06 18.58 5.36
C GLY A 127 -8.38 17.95 5.82
N SER A 128 -8.86 16.87 5.18
CA SER A 128 -10.07 16.13 5.58
C SER A 128 -9.80 14.94 6.51
N LEU A 129 -8.55 14.78 6.96
CA LEU A 129 -8.13 13.79 7.97
C LEU A 129 -8.32 14.28 9.42
N THR A 130 -8.90 15.47 9.60
CA THR A 130 -9.26 16.04 10.92
C THR A 130 -10.35 15.25 11.62
#